data_AF-A0A3N5E7R0-F1
#
_entry.id   AF-A0A3N5E7R0-F1
#
_cell.length_a   1.000
_cell.length_b   1.000
_cell.length_c   1.000
_cell.angle_alpha   90.00
_cell.angle_beta   90.00
_cell.angle_gamma   90.00
#
_symmetry.space_group_name_H-M   'P 1'
#
loop_
_entity.id
_entity.type
_entity.pdbx_description
1 polymer ?
#
loop_
_entity_poly.entity_id
_entity_poly.type
_entity_poly.pdbx_seq_one_letter_code
_entity_poly.pdbx_strand_id
1 'polypeptide(L)'
;MILGALAMIAANVASALGARMLLSRVAVGRQAVDFVLFLLLRLLLLSAVVLVAGSAGGLTAGVLGITGAAAIALLLALGAHRGLRRPDMEGWDRWVLVLGALVAVRLLIQVWFLAPYHDDVIGYHLPKIAEW
;
A
#
# COMPACT_ATOMS: atom_id res chain seq x y z
N MET A 1 13.33 14.51 2.38
CA MET A 1 13.34 13.13 2.90
C MET A 1 12.22 12.86 3.91
N ILE A 2 12.11 13.63 5.00
CA ILE A 2 11.08 13.41 6.05
C ILE A 2 9.64 13.50 5.48
N LEU A 3 9.35 14.51 4.67
CA LEU A 3 8.01 14.71 4.09
C LEU A 3 7.58 13.54 3.17
N GLY A 4 8.52 13.00 2.39
CA GLY A 4 8.28 11.83 1.54
C GLY A 4 8.02 10.56 2.36
N ALA A 5 8.76 10.37 3.46
CA ALA A 5 8.52 9.25 4.38
C ALA A 5 7.13 9.34 5.04
N LEU A 6 6.70 10.55 5.45
CA LEU A 6 5.36 10.77 6.00
C LEU A 6 4.26 10.51 4.97
N ALA A 7 4.42 11.01 3.74
CA ALA A 7 3.50 10.74 2.64
C ALA A 7 3.38 9.23 2.34
N MET A 8 4.50 8.51 2.42
CA MET A 8 4.54 7.07 2.21
C MET A 8 3.83 6.29 3.32
N ILE A 9 4.06 6.66 4.59
CA ILE A 9 3.35 6.07 5.73
C ILE A 9 1.84 6.31 5.57
N ALA A 10 1.45 7.54 5.21
CA ALA A 10 0.06 7.89 4.98
C ALA A 10 -0.57 7.03 3.87
N ALA A 11 0.07 6.92 2.70
CA ALA A 11 -0.45 6.09 1.61
C ALA A 11 -0.58 4.61 1.99
N ASN A 12 0.39 4.07 2.74
CA ASN A 12 0.33 2.68 3.21
C ASN A 12 -0.82 2.45 4.21
N VAL A 13 -0.97 3.35 5.19
CA VAL A 13 -2.06 3.28 6.17
C VAL A 13 -3.42 3.42 5.48
N ALA A 14 -3.56 4.35 4.54
CA ALA A 14 -4.77 4.49 3.73
C ALA A 14 -5.11 3.20 2.99
N SER A 15 -4.12 2.60 2.30
CA SER A 15 -4.32 1.36 1.54
C SER A 15 -4.73 0.19 2.43
N ALA A 16 -4.14 0.09 3.64
CA ALA A 16 -4.44 -0.97 4.59
C ALA A 16 -5.84 -0.80 5.19
N LEU A 17 -6.22 0.42 5.58
CA LEU A 17 -7.56 0.73 6.07
C LEU A 17 -8.63 0.51 4.99
N GLY A 18 -8.36 0.95 3.75
CA GLY A 18 -9.25 0.72 2.62
C GLY A 18 -9.44 -0.78 2.33
N ALA A 19 -8.34 -1.54 2.28
CA ALA A 19 -8.40 -2.99 2.06
C ALA A 19 -9.16 -3.70 3.19
N ARG A 20 -8.98 -3.27 4.45
CA ARG A 20 -9.71 -3.83 5.59
C ARG A 20 -11.20 -3.53 5.54
N MET A 21 -11.58 -2.32 5.14
CA MET A 21 -12.98 -1.92 4.98
C MET A 21 -13.66 -2.70 3.84
N LEU A 22 -12.94 -3.00 2.75
CA LEU A 22 -13.45 -3.87 1.70
C LEU A 22 -13.56 -5.32 2.17
N LEU A 23 -12.54 -5.80 2.91
CA LEU A 23 -12.54 -7.16 3.43
C LEU A 23 -13.74 -7.44 4.33
N SER A 24 -14.19 -6.48 5.15
CA SER A 24 -15.39 -6.69 5.97
C SER A 24 -16.68 -6.91 5.18
N ARG A 25 -16.68 -6.60 3.88
CA ARG A 25 -17.80 -6.84 2.95
C ARG A 25 -17.72 -8.16 2.20
N VAL A 26 -16.50 -8.71 2.03
CA VAL A 26 -16.24 -9.92 1.22
C VAL A 26 -15.61 -11.06 2.01
N ALA A 27 -15.43 -10.90 3.32
CA ALA A 27 -14.83 -11.90 4.19
C ALA A 27 -15.64 -13.20 4.18
N VAL A 28 -14.93 -14.33 4.17
CA VAL A 28 -15.47 -15.68 4.16
C VAL A 28 -15.51 -16.25 5.59
N GLY A 29 -14.76 -15.65 6.52
CA GLY A 29 -14.69 -16.07 7.93
C GLY A 29 -13.62 -17.11 8.22
N ARG A 30 -12.82 -17.50 7.22
CA ARG A 30 -11.64 -18.37 7.38
C ARG A 30 -10.39 -17.51 7.37
N GLN A 31 -9.64 -17.49 8.49
CA GLN A 31 -8.51 -16.57 8.69
C GLN A 31 -7.48 -16.59 7.53
N ALA A 32 -7.08 -17.77 7.07
CA ALA A 32 -6.11 -17.89 5.97
C ALA A 32 -6.64 -17.30 4.65
N VAL A 33 -7.91 -17.56 4.33
CA VAL A 33 -8.55 -17.04 3.11
C VAL A 33 -8.75 -15.53 3.22
N ASP A 34 -9.22 -15.06 4.37
CA ASP A 34 -9.44 -13.63 4.62
C ASP A 34 -8.12 -12.84 4.61
N PHE A 35 -7.00 -13.44 5.03
CA PHE A 35 -5.68 -12.85 4.91
C PHE A 35 -5.23 -12.74 3.44
N VAL A 36 -5.43 -13.78 2.63
CA VAL A 36 -5.14 -13.72 1.19
C VAL A 36 -6.04 -12.68 0.51
N LEU A 37 -7.33 -12.66 0.82
CA LEU A 37 -8.28 -11.66 0.31
C LEU A 37 -7.86 -10.24 0.69
N PHE A 38 -7.39 -10.02 1.92
CA PHE A 38 -6.84 -8.73 2.35
C PHE A 38 -5.68 -8.28 1.46
N LEU A 39 -4.71 -9.17 1.21
CA LEU A 39 -3.55 -8.87 0.38
C LEU A 39 -3.96 -8.56 -1.06
N LEU A 40 -4.88 -9.36 -1.63
CA LEU A 40 -5.40 -9.14 -2.98
C LEU A 40 -6.16 -7.82 -3.10
N LEU A 41 -7.02 -7.49 -2.13
CA LEU A 41 -7.74 -6.21 -2.09
C LEU A 41 -6.78 -5.03 -1.97
N ARG A 42 -5.73 -5.16 -1.15
CA ARG A 42 -4.71 -4.12 -1.02
C ARG A 42 -3.93 -3.93 -2.32
N LEU A 43 -3.52 -5.03 -2.97
CA LEU A 43 -2.85 -4.97 -4.27
C LEU A 43 -3.74 -4.34 -5.34
N LEU A 44 -5.02 -4.70 -5.38
CA LEU A 44 -6.01 -4.14 -6.30
C LEU A 44 -6.18 -2.63 -6.07
N LEU A 45 -6.34 -2.20 -4.81
CA LEU A 45 -6.44 -0.78 -4.46
C LEU A 45 -5.20 0.01 -4.88
N LEU A 46 -4.01 -0.51 -4.58
CA LEU A 46 -2.76 0.14 -4.98
C LEU A 46 -2.66 0.23 -6.51
N SER A 47 -2.98 -0.84 -7.22
CA SER A 47 -2.96 -0.87 -8.68
C SER A 47 -3.95 0.13 -9.29
N ALA A 48 -5.16 0.21 -8.74
CA ALA A 48 -6.18 1.17 -9.18
C ALA A 48 -5.73 2.62 -8.94
N VAL A 49 -5.18 2.92 -7.76
CA VAL A 49 -4.68 4.27 -7.44
C VAL A 49 -3.51 4.64 -8.34
N VAL A 50 -2.56 3.74 -8.56
CA VAL A 50 -1.41 3.98 -9.45
C VAL A 50 -1.87 4.18 -10.89
N LEU A 51 -2.83 3.38 -11.37
CA LEU A 51 -3.37 3.51 -12.73
C LEU A 51 -4.08 4.85 -12.91
N VAL A 52 -4.94 5.25 -11.96
CA VAL A 52 -5.64 6.54 -11.99
C VAL A 52 -4.63 7.69 -11.92
N ALA A 53 -3.70 7.66 -10.97
CA ALA A 53 -2.65 8.68 -10.84
C ALA A 53 -1.78 8.76 -12.10
N GLY A 54 -1.41 7.62 -12.69
CA GLY A 54 -0.65 7.56 -13.94
C GLY A 54 -1.42 8.13 -15.12
N SER A 55 -2.69 7.76 -15.27
CA SER A 55 -3.57 8.28 -16.34
C SER A 55 -3.81 9.80 -16.24
N ALA A 56 -3.75 10.35 -15.02
CA ALA A 56 -3.92 11.78 -14.76
C ALA A 56 -2.58 12.56 -14.78
N GLY A 57 -1.45 11.90 -15.04
CA GLY A 57 -0.11 12.54 -14.95
C GLY A 57 0.30 12.98 -13.54
N GLY A 58 -0.37 12.44 -12.51
CA GLY A 58 -0.25 12.85 -11.11
C GLY A 58 0.71 12.00 -10.28
N LEU A 59 1.66 11.28 -10.90
CA LEU A 59 2.66 10.42 -10.23
C LEU A 59 3.78 11.24 -9.55
N THR A 60 3.41 12.27 -8.79
CA THR A 60 4.34 13.04 -7.97
C THR A 60 4.18 12.68 -6.49
N ALA A 61 5.28 12.70 -5.74
CA ALA A 61 5.26 12.41 -4.31
C ALA A 61 4.30 13.33 -3.53
N GLY A 62 4.14 14.58 -3.97
CA GLY A 62 3.22 15.55 -3.38
C GLY A 62 1.75 15.16 -3.57
N VAL A 63 1.35 14.84 -4.81
CA VAL A 63 -0.02 14.44 -5.13
C VAL A 63 -0.39 13.14 -4.41
N LEU A 64 0.51 12.15 -4.39
CA LEU A 64 0.30 10.89 -3.66
C LEU A 64 0.20 11.10 -2.14
N GLY A 65 1.01 12.00 -1.58
CA GLY A 65 0.95 12.33 -0.16
C GLY A 65 -0.37 13.01 0.25
N ILE A 66 -0.81 14.01 -0.51
CA ILE A 66 -2.05 14.74 -0.25
C ILE A 66 -3.26 13.82 -0.41
N THR A 67 -3.33 13.06 -1.50
CA THR A 67 -4.42 12.11 -1.75
C THR A 67 -4.44 11.00 -0.70
N GLY A 68 -3.28 10.49 -0.29
CA GLY A 68 -3.16 9.53 0.81
C GLY A 68 -3.65 10.09 2.14
N ALA A 69 -3.27 11.31 2.50
CA ALA A 69 -3.74 11.97 3.73
C ALA A 69 -5.26 12.23 3.70
N ALA A 70 -5.79 12.69 2.56
CA ALA A 70 -7.23 12.89 2.37
C ALA A 70 -7.99 11.56 2.48
N ALA A 71 -7.46 10.48 1.89
CA ALA A 71 -8.04 9.15 2.00
C ALA A 71 -8.04 8.64 3.45
N ILE A 72 -6.97 8.86 4.23
CA ILE A 72 -6.97 8.54 5.66
C ILE A 72 -8.08 9.31 6.38
N ALA A 73 -8.13 10.63 6.20
CA ALA A 73 -9.12 11.47 6.89
C ALA A 73 -10.55 10.99 6.58
N LEU A 74 -10.84 10.68 5.31
CA LEU A 74 -12.12 10.13 4.89
C LEU A 74 -12.40 8.75 5.51
N LEU A 75 -11.44 7.83 5.49
CA LEU A 75 -11.59 6.49 6.06
C LEU A 75 -11.77 6.53 7.59
N LEU A 76 -11.09 7.45 8.27
CA LEU A 76 -11.28 7.70 9.70
C LEU A 76 -12.67 8.27 9.99
N ALA A 77 -13.14 9.24 9.20
CA ALA A 77 -14.47 9.82 9.32
C ALA A 77 -15.58 8.77 9.07
N LEU A 78 -15.38 7.85 8.12
CA LEU A 78 -16.27 6.73 7.85
C LEU A 78 -16.21 5.63 8.93
N GLY A 79 -15.37 5.79 9.96
CA GLY A 79 -15.30 4.85 11.07
C GLY A 79 -14.57 3.55 10.75
N ALA A 80 -13.72 3.52 9.71
CA ALA A 80 -12.94 2.32 9.35
C ALA A 80 -12.05 1.83 10.52
N HIS A 81 -11.68 2.73 11.44
CA HIS A 81 -10.94 2.41 12.66
C HIS A 81 -11.75 1.56 13.66
N ARG A 82 -13.09 1.64 13.65
CA ARG A 82 -13.95 0.91 14.60
C ARG A 82 -13.97 -0.60 14.34
N GLY A 83 -13.64 -1.02 13.13
CA GLY A 83 -13.54 -2.44 12.73
C GLY A 83 -12.17 -3.08 12.93
N LEU A 84 -11.20 -2.33 13.48
CA LEU A 84 -9.89 -2.85 13.89
C LEU A 84 -10.06 -3.67 15.17
N ARG A 85 -10.66 -4.86 15.04
CA ARG A 85 -10.50 -5.90 16.06
C ARG A 85 -9.01 -6.16 16.21
N ARG A 86 -8.53 -6.17 17.47
CA ARG A 86 -7.15 -6.56 17.78
C ARG A 86 -6.87 -7.88 17.06
N PRO A 87 -5.77 -7.99 16.29
CA PRO A 87 -5.40 -9.27 15.69
C PRO A 87 -5.28 -10.26 16.84
N ASP A 88 -6.14 -11.27 16.82
CA ASP A 88 -6.04 -12.37 17.75
C ASP A 88 -4.82 -13.18 17.32
N MET A 89 -3.70 -12.96 18.00
CA MET A 89 -2.42 -13.58 17.67
C MET A 89 -2.32 -15.00 18.24
N GLU A 90 -3.35 -15.47 18.96
CA GLU A 90 -3.44 -16.84 19.43
C GLU A 90 -3.52 -17.80 18.23
N GLY A 91 -2.45 -18.57 18.03
CA GLY A 91 -2.37 -19.62 16.99
C GLY A 91 -1.57 -19.27 15.74
N TRP A 92 -0.98 -18.07 15.65
CA TRP A 92 -0.05 -17.77 14.57
C TRP A 92 1.30 -18.44 14.86
N ASP A 93 1.71 -19.37 14.00
CA ASP A 93 3.05 -19.94 14.09
C ASP A 93 4.09 -18.82 13.97
N ARG A 94 5.10 -18.87 14.84
CA ARG A 94 6.15 -17.85 14.97
C ARG A 94 6.84 -17.59 13.63
N TRP A 95 6.94 -18.63 12.80
CA TRP A 95 7.49 -18.55 11.45
C TRP A 95 6.63 -17.73 10.48
N VAL A 96 5.31 -17.80 10.58
CA VAL A 96 4.39 -17.01 9.73
C VAL A 96 4.52 -15.52 10.06
N LEU A 97 4.65 -15.17 11.34
CA LEU A 97 4.91 -13.80 11.75
C LEU A 97 6.26 -13.29 11.25
N VAL A 98 7.31 -14.11 11.37
CA VAL A 98 8.65 -13.76 10.89
C VAL A 98 8.67 -13.61 9.37
N LEU A 99 8.11 -14.55 8.62
CA LEU A 99 8.02 -14.45 7.16
C LEU A 99 7.18 -13.25 6.72
N GLY A 100 6.03 -13.03 7.38
CA GLY A 100 5.17 -11.87 7.11
C GLY A 100 5.90 -10.55 7.36
N ALA A 101 6.64 -10.45 8.47
CA ALA A 101 7.47 -9.28 8.77
C ALA A 101 8.59 -9.11 7.75
N LEU A 102 9.27 -10.19 7.37
CA LEU A 102 10.40 -10.16 6.43
C LEU A 102 9.94 -9.80 5.02
N VAL A 103 8.78 -10.28 4.59
CA VAL A 103 8.12 -9.88 3.33
C VAL A 103 7.66 -8.43 3.40
N ALA A 104 7.06 -7.98 4.50
CA ALA A 104 6.64 -6.58 4.66
C ALA A 104 7.83 -5.62 4.61
N VAL A 105 8.90 -5.94 5.34
CA VAL A 105 10.17 -5.21 5.33
C VAL A 105 10.77 -5.23 3.93
N ARG A 106 10.79 -6.39 3.27
CA ARG A 106 11.29 -6.52 1.90
C ARG A 106 10.48 -5.66 0.93
N LEU A 107 9.15 -5.66 0.99
CA LEU A 107 8.32 -4.83 0.11
C LEU A 107 8.51 -3.33 0.39
N LEU A 108 8.69 -2.95 1.66
CA LEU A 108 9.02 -1.58 2.06
C LEU A 108 10.40 -1.15 1.56
N ILE A 109 11.40 -2.04 1.56
CA ILE A 109 12.76 -1.74 1.10
C ILE A 109 12.82 -1.77 -0.43
N GLN A 110 12.24 -2.79 -1.07
CA GLN A 110 12.43 -3.09 -2.48
C GLN A 110 11.69 -2.11 -3.40
N VAL A 111 10.55 -1.57 -2.98
CA VAL A 111 9.86 -0.50 -3.74
C VAL A 111 10.61 0.84 -3.64
N TRP A 112 11.42 1.06 -2.60
CA TRP A 112 11.90 2.42 -2.27
C TRP A 112 13.42 2.61 -2.35
N PHE A 113 14.24 1.59 -2.06
CA PHE A 113 15.69 1.68 -2.24
C PHE A 113 16.15 1.45 -3.68
N LEU A 114 15.30 0.87 -4.54
CA LEU A 114 15.65 0.54 -5.92
C LEU A 114 15.13 1.53 -6.97
N ALA A 115 14.39 2.58 -6.60
CA ALA A 115 14.30 3.82 -7.39
C ALA A 115 13.54 4.94 -6.66
N PRO A 116 14.22 5.98 -6.16
CA PRO A 116 13.77 7.33 -6.37
C PRO A 116 14.73 7.93 -7.41
N TYR A 117 14.56 7.53 -8.68
CA TYR A 117 15.07 8.39 -9.74
C TYR A 117 14.22 9.66 -9.66
N HIS A 118 14.84 10.77 -9.28
CA HIS A 118 14.13 12.03 -9.03
C HIS A 118 13.71 12.75 -10.32
N ASP A 119 14.12 12.23 -11.48
CA ASP A 119 13.73 12.72 -12.80
C ASP A 119 12.54 11.95 -13.40
N ASP A 120 12.00 12.53 -14.46
CA ASP A 120 10.93 12.00 -15.29
C ASP A 120 11.10 10.49 -15.57
N VAL A 121 10.04 9.70 -15.37
CA VAL A 121 10.02 8.25 -15.59
C VAL A 121 10.46 7.91 -17.02
N ILE A 122 10.21 8.82 -17.96
CA ILE A 122 10.66 8.74 -19.35
C ILE A 122 12.20 8.81 -19.47
N GLY A 123 12.86 9.65 -18.65
CA GLY A 123 14.31 9.81 -18.63
C GLY A 123 15.08 8.59 -18.09
N TYR A 124 14.45 7.77 -17.24
CA TYR A 124 15.05 6.52 -16.75
C TYR A 124 14.92 5.35 -17.75
N HIS A 125 13.84 5.32 -18.54
CA HIS A 125 13.57 4.23 -19.47
C HIS A 125 14.09 4.46 -20.90
N LEU A 126 14.23 5.71 -21.36
CA LEU A 126 14.75 6.02 -22.70
C LEU A 126 16.22 5.60 -22.94
N PRO A 127 17.18 5.80 -22.02
CA PRO A 127 18.57 5.41 -22.27
C PRO A 127 18.70 3.89 -22.44
N LYS A 128 17.87 3.13 -21.73
CA LYS A 128 17.91 1.67 -21.71
C LYS A 128 17.35 1.01 -22.98
N ILE A 129 16.56 1.73 -23.76
CA ILE A 129 16.05 1.30 -25.08
C ILE A 129 17.00 1.73 -26.19
N ALA A 130 17.78 2.80 -25.99
CA ALA A 130 18.75 3.29 -26.97
C ALA A 130 20.09 2.52 -26.96
N GLU A 131 20.36 1.72 -25.93
CA GLU A 131 21.57 0.87 -25.80
C GLU A 131 21.42 -0.56 -26.37
N TRP A 132 20.26 -0.91 -26.95
CA TRP A 132 20.00 -2.20 -27.60
C TRP A 132 19.63 -2.03 -29.08
#